data_AF-A0A7J2J8I8-F1
#
_entry.id   AF-A0A7J2J8I8-F1
#
_cell.length_a   1.000
_cell.length_b   1.000
_cell.length_c   1.000
_cell.angle_alpha   90.00
_cell.angle_beta   90.00
_cell.angle_gamma   90.00
#
_symmetry.space_group_name_H-M   'P 1'
#
loop_
_entity.id
_entity.type
_entity.pdbx_description
1 polymer ?
#
loop_
_entity_poly.entity_id
_entity_poly.type
_entity_poly.pdbx_seq_one_letter_code
_entity_poly.pdbx_strand_id
1 'polypeptide(L)'
;MRVLLRDMKHGKIKLVAESLDDLWHLQHIVEPGDIVVSSTWRRERKKSDKTRPERLEKRRVTLSLRVEKVEFYKHANRLKILGIIVDGEDIGR
;
A
#
# COMPACT_ATOMS: atom_id res chain seq x y z
N MET A 1 -10.95 -10.22 -10.15
CA MET A 1 -10.87 -8.84 -9.62
C MET A 1 -12.28 -8.43 -9.24
N ARG A 2 -12.49 -7.98 -8.00
CA ARG A 2 -13.80 -7.51 -7.55
C ARG A 2 -13.79 -6.02 -7.31
N VAL A 3 -14.55 -5.27 -8.11
CA VAL A 3 -14.75 -3.83 -7.90
C VAL A 3 -15.82 -3.64 -6.82
N LEU A 4 -15.46 -2.93 -5.75
CA LEU A 4 -16.33 -2.63 -4.62
C LEU A 4 -17.01 -1.26 -4.75
N LEU A 5 -16.29 -0.28 -5.30
CA LEU A 5 -16.77 1.07 -5.51
C LEU A 5 -16.20 1.59 -6.82
N ARG A 6 -17.05 2.21 -7.63
CA ARG A 6 -16.64 2.95 -8.82
C ARG A 6 -17.27 4.33 -8.78
N ASP A 7 -16.48 5.32 -8.38
CA ASP A 7 -16.89 6.71 -8.35
C ASP A 7 -16.17 7.46 -9.48
N MET A 8 -16.81 7.46 -10.65
CA MET A 8 -16.27 8.13 -11.84
C MET A 8 -16.31 9.65 -11.72
N LYS A 9 -17.13 10.22 -10.83
CA LYS A 9 -17.22 11.68 -10.64
C LYS A 9 -15.98 12.20 -9.90
N HIS A 10 -15.48 11.43 -8.94
CA HIS A 10 -14.30 11.80 -8.16
C HIS A 10 -13.03 11.04 -8.58
N GLY A 11 -13.08 10.22 -9.63
CA GLY A 11 -11.95 9.44 -10.13
C GLY A 11 -11.46 8.36 -9.15
N LYS A 12 -12.34 7.81 -8.30
CA LYS A 12 -11.97 6.84 -7.27
C LYS A 12 -12.50 5.45 -7.58
N ILE A 13 -11.62 4.47 -7.53
CA ILE A 13 -11.97 3.05 -7.69
C ILE A 13 -11.48 2.29 -6.46
N LYS A 14 -12.38 1.55 -5.83
CA LYS A 14 -12.04 0.59 -4.76
C LYS A 14 -12.24 -0.81 -5.30
N LEU A 15 -11.21 -1.63 -5.25
CA LEU A 15 -11.23 -2.99 -5.75
C LEU A 15 -10.48 -3.94 -4.81
N VAL A 16 -10.72 -5.23 -4.98
CA VAL A 16 -10.00 -6.33 -4.34
C VAL A 16 -9.44 -7.22 -5.44
N ALA A 17 -8.12 -7.43 -5.43
CA ALA A 17 -7.47 -8.43 -6.27
C ALA A 17 -7.63 -9.81 -5.62
N GLU A 18 -8.19 -10.76 -6.35
CA GLU A 18 -8.48 -12.14 -5.89
C GLU A 18 -7.61 -13.17 -6.62
N SER A 19 -7.05 -12.82 -7.78
CA SER A 19 -6.25 -13.70 -8.63
C SER A 19 -4.89 -13.10 -9.00
N LEU A 20 -3.97 -13.94 -9.49
CA LEU A 20 -2.69 -13.49 -10.06
C LEU A 20 -2.90 -12.62 -11.30
N ASP A 21 -3.88 -12.99 -12.12
CA ASP A 21 -4.25 -12.25 -13.32
C ASP A 21 -4.69 -10.82 -12.97
N ASP A 22 -5.41 -10.63 -11.86
CA ASP A 22 -5.79 -9.31 -11.37
C ASP A 22 -4.58 -8.45 -11.02
N LEU A 23 -3.54 -9.04 -10.41
CA LEU A 23 -2.32 -8.32 -10.06
C LEU A 23 -1.53 -7.91 -11.32
N TRP A 24 -1.54 -8.78 -12.34
CA TRP A 24 -0.97 -8.46 -13.63
C TRP A 24 -1.71 -7.28 -14.28
N HIS A 25 -3.05 -7.29 -14.26
CA HIS A 25 -3.85 -6.16 -14.74
C HIS A 25 -3.56 -4.88 -13.95
N LEU A 26 -3.50 -4.94 -12.62
CA LEU A 26 -3.20 -3.77 -11.78
C LEU A 26 -1.82 -3.16 -12.07
N GLN A 27 -0.83 -3.97 -12.41
CA GLN A 27 0.47 -3.47 -12.84
C GLN A 27 0.37 -2.57 -14.08
N HIS A 28 -0.53 -2.88 -15.00
CA HIS A 28 -0.70 -2.13 -16.25
C HIS A 28 -1.68 -0.95 -16.12
N ILE A 29 -2.53 -0.95 -15.08
CA ILE A 29 -3.50 0.11 -14.82
C ILE A 29 -2.88 1.22 -13.95
N VAL A 30 -2.05 0.86 -12.98
CA VAL A 30 -1.49 1.81 -12.02
C VAL A 30 -0.24 2.47 -12.61
N GLU A 31 -0.26 3.79 -12.73
CA GLU A 31 0.83 4.56 -13.33
C GLU A 31 1.53 5.47 -12.28
N PRO A 32 2.80 5.85 -12.51
CA PRO A 32 3.46 6.86 -11.69
C PRO A 32 2.66 8.17 -11.65
N GLY A 33 2.43 8.70 -10.45
CA GLY A 33 1.60 9.88 -10.22
C GLY A 33 0.22 9.57 -9.60
N ASP A 34 -0.28 8.34 -9.75
CA ASP A 34 -1.54 7.90 -9.13
C ASP A 34 -1.47 7.90 -7.61
N ILE A 35 -2.63 7.99 -6.96
CA ILE A 35 -2.76 7.87 -5.51
C ILE A 35 -3.43 6.53 -5.19
N VAL A 36 -2.68 5.65 -4.52
CA VAL A 36 -3.16 4.35 -4.08
C VAL A 36 -3.34 4.38 -2.56
N VAL A 37 -4.52 3.95 -2.10
CA VAL A 37 -4.82 3.81 -0.68
C VAL A 37 -4.90 2.33 -0.34
N SER A 38 -4.07 1.88 0.61
CA SER A 38 -4.07 0.48 1.03
C SER A 38 -3.65 0.31 2.49
N SER A 39 -4.12 -0.77 3.12
CA SER A 39 -3.69 -1.13 4.47
C SER A 39 -2.37 -1.91 4.41
N THR A 40 -1.39 -1.48 5.19
CA THR A 40 -0.10 -2.16 5.35
C THR A 40 0.22 -2.41 6.82
N TRP A 41 1.22 -3.24 7.08
CA TRP A 41 1.70 -3.54 8.42
C TRP A 41 3.05 -2.86 8.64
N ARG A 42 3.13 -1.92 9.58
CA ARG A 42 4.38 -1.24 9.96
C ARG A 42 4.77 -1.59 11.39
N ARG A 43 6.08 -1.49 11.65
CA ARG A 43 6.66 -1.59 13.00
C ARG A 43 7.04 -0.17 13.41
N GLU A 44 6.50 0.32 14.52
CA GLU A 44 6.96 1.59 15.10
C GLU A 44 8.40 1.42 15.58
N ARG A 45 9.32 2.28 15.13
CA ARG A 45 10.63 2.41 15.76
C ARG A 45 10.50 3.44 16.88
N LYS A 46 10.16 3.02 18.09
CA LYS A 46 10.46 3.86 19.26
C LYS A 46 11.98 3.93 19.38
N LYS A 47 12.56 5.15 19.34
CA LYS A 47 13.90 5.42 19.87
C LYS A 47 13.85 5.14 21.37
N SER A 48 14.08 3.89 21.75
CA SER A 48 14.28 3.54 23.15
C SER A 48 15.78 3.56 23.39
N ASP A 49 16.23 4.53 24.19
CA ASP A 49 17.61 4.68 24.68
C ASP A 49 17.98 3.59 25.71
N LYS A 50 17.45 2.37 25.55
CA LYS A 50 17.63 1.27 26.51
C LYS A 50 18.04 -0.02 25.81
N THR A 51 19.08 -0.61 26.38
CA THR A 51 19.90 -1.78 26.02
C THR A 51 19.14 -3.11 25.80
N ARG A 52 17.80 -3.10 25.71
CA ARG A 52 16.99 -4.32 25.55
C ARG A 52 15.94 -4.12 24.46
N PRO A 53 15.99 -4.85 23.33
CA PRO A 53 14.99 -4.75 22.29
C PRO A 53 13.69 -5.42 22.79
N GLU A 54 12.75 -4.61 23.29
CA GLU A 54 11.37 -5.06 23.43
C GLU A 54 10.79 -5.34 22.04
N ARG A 55 10.03 -6.43 21.95
CA ARG A 55 9.49 -6.97 20.70
C ARG A 55 8.43 -5.99 20.16
N LEU A 56 8.85 -5.03 19.35
CA LEU A 56 8.00 -3.99 18.76
C LEU A 56 6.81 -4.62 18.03
N GLU A 57 5.59 -4.25 18.44
CA GLU A 57 4.34 -4.76 17.87
C GLU A 57 4.13 -4.21 16.44
N LYS A 58 3.60 -5.06 15.55
CA LYS A 58 3.20 -4.66 14.21
C LYS A 58 1.80 -4.05 14.29
N ARG A 59 1.64 -2.81 13.83
CA ARG A 59 0.33 -2.18 13.71
C ARG A 59 -0.11 -2.17 12.25
N ARG A 60 -1.42 -2.39 12.04
CA ARG A 60 -2.06 -2.25 10.74
C ARG A 60 -2.37 -0.76 10.56
N VAL A 61 -1.82 -0.15 9.54
CA VAL A 61 -2.02 1.26 9.20
C VAL A 61 -2.59 1.35 7.79
N THR A 62 -3.47 2.32 7.55
CA THR A 62 -3.93 2.63 6.19
C THR A 62 -3.20 3.86 5.70
N LEU A 63 -2.55 3.73 4.54
CA LEU A 63 -1.72 4.79 3.95
C LEU A 63 -2.20 5.10 2.54
N SER A 64 -2.18 6.38 2.21
CA SER A 64 -2.31 6.90 0.86
C SER A 64 -0.91 7.18 0.32
N LEU A 65 -0.58 6.58 -0.81
CA LEU A 65 0.74 6.63 -1.42
C LEU A 65 0.63 7.15 -2.85
N ARG A 66 1.43 8.17 -3.18
CA ARG A 66 1.64 8.60 -4.57
C ARG A 66 2.65 7.66 -5.21
N VAL A 67 2.23 7.00 -6.28
CA VAL A 67 3.01 5.97 -6.97
C VAL A 67 4.22 6.59 -7.66
N GLU A 68 5.39 6.00 -7.43
CA GLU A 68 6.62 6.29 -8.19
C GLU A 68 7.04 5.10 -9.05
N LYS A 69 6.91 3.89 -8.52
CA LYS A 69 7.31 2.66 -9.21
C LYS A 69 6.39 1.51 -8.85
N VAL A 70 6.05 0.70 -9.85
CA VAL A 70 5.31 -0.55 -9.67
C VAL A 70 6.22 -1.71 -10.05
N GLU A 71 6.35 -2.69 -9.16
CA GLU A 71 7.19 -3.87 -9.34
C GLU A 71 6.34 -5.14 -9.15
N PHE A 72 6.25 -5.97 -10.20
CA PHE A 72 5.56 -7.24 -10.13
C PHE A 72 6.54 -8.41 -9.93
N TYR A 73 6.39 -9.09 -8.80
CA TYR A 73 7.18 -10.28 -8.49
C TYR A 73 6.45 -11.52 -8.97
N LYS A 74 6.73 -11.94 -10.21
CA LYS A 74 6.10 -13.10 -10.87
C LYS A 74 6.16 -14.39 -10.04
N HIS A 75 7.26 -14.61 -9.33
CA HIS A 75 7.46 -15.81 -8.50
C HIS A 75 6.79 -15.74 -7.12
N ALA A 76 6.48 -14.53 -6.65
CA ALA A 76 5.89 -14.30 -5.32
C ALA A 76 4.40 -13.94 -5.39
N ASN A 77 3.80 -13.94 -6.58
CA ASN A 77 2.41 -13.53 -6.83
C ASN A 77 2.07 -12.22 -6.12
N ARG A 78 2.98 -11.24 -6.19
CA ARG A 78 2.89 -10.00 -5.42
C ARG A 78 3.19 -8.80 -6.29
N LEU A 79 2.28 -7.84 -6.26
CA LEU A 79 2.50 -6.50 -6.77
C LEU A 79 3.02 -5.60 -5.64
N LYS A 80 4.14 -4.95 -5.86
CA LYS A 80 4.72 -3.97 -4.95
C LYS A 80 4.62 -2.59 -5.57
N ILE A 81 4.00 -1.69 -4.84
CA ILE A 81 3.84 -0.30 -5.23
C ILE A 81 4.75 0.51 -4.31
N LEU A 82 5.71 1.20 -4.92
CA LEU A 82 6.66 2.08 -4.27
C LEU A 82 6.26 3.51 -4.57
N GLY A 83 6.51 4.38 -3.59
CA GLY A 83 6.30 5.81 -3.75
C GLY A 83 6.25 6.56 -2.43
N ILE A 84 5.74 7.78 -2.50
CA ILE A 84 5.77 8.76 -1.41
C ILE A 84 4.43 8.70 -0.66
N ILE A 85 4.47 8.60 0.66
CA ILE A 85 3.27 8.68 1.50
C ILE A 85 2.75 10.11 1.45
N VAL A 86 1.52 10.29 0.99
CA VAL A 86 0.85 11.60 0.92
C VAL A 86 -0.12 11.83 2.08
N ASP A 87 -0.66 10.75 2.64
CA ASP A 87 -1.59 10.80 3.78
C ASP A 87 -1.59 9.46 4.54
N GLY A 88 -1.89 9.47 5.84
CA GLY A 88 -2.07 8.26 6.65
C GLY A 88 -1.56 8.37 8.08
N GLU A 89 -2.01 7.44 8.94
CA GLU A 89 -1.75 7.45 10.40
C GLU A 89 -0.27 7.34 10.79
N ASP A 90 0.61 6.96 9.86
CA ASP A 90 2.07 6.87 10.07
C ASP A 90 2.80 8.20 9.81
N ILE A 91 2.11 9.21 9.28
CA ILE A 91 2.60 10.59 9.27
C ILE A 91 2.41 11.10 10.70
N GLY A 92 3.46 10.91 11.51
CA GLY A 92 3.47 11.17 12.94
C GLY A 92 2.66 12.40 13.35
N ARG A 93 1.60 12.16 14.12
CA ARG A 93 0.98 13.15 14.99
C ARG A 93 1.65 13.11 16.35
#